data_AF-A0A3Q2ZCC2-F1
#
_entry.id   AF-A0A3Q2ZCC2-F1
#
_cell.length_a   1.000
_cell.length_b   1.000
_cell.length_c   1.000
_cell.angle_alpha   90.00
_cell.angle_beta   90.00
_cell.angle_gamma   90.00
#
_symmetry.space_group_name_H-M   'P 1'
#
loop_
_entity.id
_entity.type
_entity.pdbx_description
1 polymer ?
#
loop_
_entity_poly.entity_id
_entity_poly.type
_entity_poly.pdbx_seq_one_letter_code
_entity_poly.pdbx_strand_id
1 'polypeptide(L)'
;MDYLLDPAVLAPVLVLTVHFVTAAGFWFCCQRRTLRTKLDERDRVQKKTFTKWVNKHLIKVRKHITDLYEDLRDGHNLISLLEVLSGVTLPREKGRMRFHRLQNVQIALDFLKQRQVSDLKGRNVYSSFIRLQTVSVRFCFR
;
A
#
# COMPACT_ATOMS: atom_id res chain seq x y z
N MET A 1 12.97 -19.71 55.30
CA MET A 1 12.22 -19.06 54.20
C MET A 1 13.06 -19.28 52.95
N ASP A 2 13.23 -20.53 52.51
CA ASP A 2 14.33 -20.89 51.58
C ASP A 2 13.89 -21.91 50.51
N TYR A 3 12.59 -22.03 50.25
CA TYR A 3 12.04 -22.88 49.18
C TYR A 3 12.48 -22.45 47.77
N LEU A 4 13.08 -21.26 47.63
CA LEU A 4 13.51 -20.70 46.36
C LEU A 4 14.92 -21.16 45.94
N LEU A 5 15.71 -21.75 46.86
CA LEU A 5 17.06 -22.25 46.58
C LEU A 5 17.17 -23.79 46.59
N ASP A 6 16.05 -24.52 46.80
CA ASP A 6 16.07 -25.98 46.77
C ASP A 6 16.17 -26.49 45.32
N PRO A 7 17.26 -27.19 44.95
CA PRO A 7 17.50 -27.65 43.58
C PRO A 7 16.43 -28.65 43.10
N ALA A 8 15.74 -29.36 44.01
CA ALA A 8 14.68 -30.29 43.66
C ALA A 8 13.40 -29.58 43.16
N VAL A 9 13.18 -28.33 43.56
CA VAL A 9 12.03 -27.51 43.15
C VAL A 9 12.41 -26.55 42.02
N LEU A 10 13.64 -26.03 42.03
CA LEU A 10 14.12 -25.08 41.02
C LEU A 10 14.25 -25.72 39.63
N ALA A 11 14.77 -26.95 39.55
CA ALA A 11 14.96 -27.64 38.28
C ALA A 11 13.65 -27.87 37.48
N PRO A 12 12.57 -28.44 38.05
CA PRO A 12 11.31 -28.63 37.32
C PRO A 12 10.64 -27.30 36.96
N VAL A 13 10.73 -26.28 37.81
CA VAL A 13 10.19 -24.93 37.52
C VAL A 13 10.96 -24.27 36.37
N LEU A 14 12.28 -24.40 36.32
CA LEU A 14 13.09 -23.90 35.20
C LEU A 14 12.77 -24.62 33.89
N VAL A 15 12.60 -25.95 33.94
CA VAL A 15 12.22 -26.74 32.75
C VAL A 15 10.85 -26.31 32.23
N LEU A 16 9.86 -26.17 33.11
CA LEU A 16 8.53 -25.69 32.73
C LEU A 16 8.57 -24.28 32.16
N THR A 17 9.27 -23.34 32.80
CA THR A 17 9.38 -21.96 32.30
C THR A 17 10.08 -21.90 30.93
N VAL A 18 11.13 -22.69 30.69
CA VAL A 18 11.79 -22.79 29.38
C VAL A 18 10.83 -23.35 28.31
N HIS A 19 10.06 -24.40 28.63
CA HIS A 19 9.04 -24.93 27.71
C HIS A 19 7.93 -23.93 27.40
N PHE A 20 7.46 -23.18 28.41
CA PHE A 20 6.48 -22.12 28.21
C PHE A 20 7.04 -20.98 27.35
N VAL A 21 8.27 -20.53 27.60
CA VAL A 21 8.91 -19.46 26.81
C VAL A 21 9.16 -19.91 25.37
N THR A 22 9.62 -21.14 25.15
CA THR A 22 9.82 -21.69 23.80
C THR A 22 8.50 -21.89 23.06
N ALA A 23 7.46 -22.40 23.71
CA ALA A 23 6.13 -22.54 23.12
C ALA A 23 5.49 -21.18 22.79
N ALA A 24 5.59 -20.19 23.69
CA ALA A 24 5.12 -18.83 23.46
C ALA A 24 5.91 -18.13 22.33
N GLY A 25 7.23 -18.33 22.27
CA GLY A 25 8.08 -17.84 21.20
C GLY A 25 7.72 -18.45 19.83
N PHE A 26 7.46 -19.76 19.78
CA PHE A 26 7.00 -20.45 18.58
C PHE A 26 5.62 -19.94 18.13
N TRP A 27 4.65 -19.85 19.05
CA TRP A 27 3.33 -19.29 18.79
C TRP A 27 3.41 -17.86 18.25
N PHE A 28 4.22 -17.00 18.87
CA PHE A 28 4.39 -15.62 18.45
C PHE A 28 5.07 -15.50 17.08
N CYS A 29 6.05 -16.35 16.78
CA CYS A 29 6.70 -16.40 15.47
C CYS A 29 5.74 -16.88 14.38
N CYS A 30 4.99 -17.97 14.63
CA CYS A 30 3.96 -18.46 13.72
C CYS A 30 2.84 -17.44 13.51
N GLN A 31 2.38 -16.78 14.57
CA GLN A 31 1.38 -15.72 14.49
C GLN A 31 1.90 -14.54 13.65
N ARG A 32 3.13 -14.08 13.87
CA ARG A 32 3.76 -13.03 13.05
C ARG A 32 3.91 -13.44 11.57
N ARG A 33 4.26 -14.69 11.27
CA ARG A 33 4.34 -15.20 9.88
C ARG A 33 2.96 -15.22 9.21
N THR A 34 1.94 -15.67 9.91
CA THR A 34 0.55 -15.67 9.41
C THR A 34 0.04 -14.24 9.18
N LEU A 35 0.34 -13.30 10.07
CA LEU A 35 0.00 -11.89 9.83
C LEU A 35 0.76 -11.32 8.62
N ARG A 36 2.06 -11.59 8.49
CA ARG A 36 2.87 -11.10 7.35
C ARG A 36 2.32 -11.61 6.01
N THR A 37 2.07 -12.92 5.91
CA THR A 37 1.49 -13.52 4.69
C THR A 37 0.11 -12.97 4.36
N LYS A 38 -0.75 -12.73 5.36
CA LYS A 38 -2.05 -12.09 5.16
C LYS A 38 -1.94 -10.64 4.68
N LEU A 39 -0.94 -9.88 5.15
CA LEU A 39 -0.68 -8.52 4.68
C LEU A 39 -0.19 -8.53 3.23
N ASP A 40 0.80 -9.37 2.93
CA ASP A 40 1.36 -9.49 1.58
C ASP A 40 0.28 -9.90 0.55
N GLU A 41 -0.64 -10.80 0.92
CA GLU A 41 -1.75 -11.20 0.06
C GLU A 41 -2.77 -10.06 -0.13
N ARG A 42 -3.11 -9.32 0.93
CA ARG A 42 -3.98 -8.14 0.83
C ARG A 42 -3.38 -7.10 -0.10
N ASP A 43 -2.08 -6.83 -0.01
CA ASP A 43 -1.39 -5.86 -0.83
C ASP A 43 -1.33 -6.30 -2.31
N ARG A 44 -1.11 -7.61 -2.55
CA ARG A 44 -1.15 -8.19 -3.90
C ARG A 44 -2.54 -8.12 -4.54
N VAL A 45 -3.58 -8.47 -3.80
CA VAL A 45 -4.97 -8.41 -4.28
C VAL A 45 -5.38 -6.96 -4.54
N GLN A 46 -4.99 -6.03 -3.67
CA GLN A 46 -5.22 -4.60 -3.88
C GLN A 46 -4.51 -4.08 -5.13
N LYS A 47 -3.22 -4.41 -5.32
CA LYS A 47 -2.47 -4.04 -6.54
C LYS A 47 -3.18 -4.56 -7.79
N LYS A 48 -3.51 -5.86 -7.84
CA LYS A 48 -4.17 -6.48 -9.00
C LYS A 48 -5.54 -5.86 -9.31
N THR A 49 -6.35 -5.64 -8.28
CA THR A 49 -7.69 -5.06 -8.43
C THR A 49 -7.61 -3.64 -8.97
N PHE A 50 -6.67 -2.87 -8.45
CA PHE A 50 -6.47 -1.50 -8.90
C PHE A 50 -5.89 -1.41 -10.30
N THR A 51 -4.89 -2.23 -10.65
CA THR A 51 -4.36 -2.28 -12.03
C THR A 51 -5.47 -2.60 -13.03
N LYS A 52 -6.35 -3.58 -12.73
CA LYS A 52 -7.52 -3.88 -13.57
C LYS A 52 -8.47 -2.69 -13.68
N TRP A 53 -8.73 -2.02 -12.57
CA TRP A 53 -9.61 -0.86 -12.54
C TRP A 53 -9.06 0.32 -13.35
N VAL A 54 -7.75 0.60 -13.24
CA VAL A 54 -7.08 1.63 -14.05
C VAL A 54 -7.13 1.27 -15.53
N ASN A 55 -6.81 0.02 -15.90
CA ASN A 55 -6.89 -0.45 -17.28
C ASN A 55 -8.30 -0.34 -17.89
N LYS A 56 -9.34 -0.59 -17.09
CA LYS A 56 -10.75 -0.40 -17.52
C LYS A 56 -11.04 1.04 -17.95
N HIS A 57 -10.38 2.04 -17.36
CA HIS A 57 -10.57 3.45 -17.73
C HIS A 57 -9.59 3.87 -18.81
N LEU A 58 -8.34 3.42 -18.76
CA LEU A 58 -7.31 3.77 -19.74
C LEU A 58 -7.59 3.19 -21.13
N ILE A 59 -8.32 2.07 -21.25
CA ILE A 59 -8.72 1.53 -22.56
C ILE A 59 -9.58 2.53 -23.36
N LYS A 60 -10.34 3.41 -22.68
CA LYS A 60 -11.14 4.46 -23.33
C LYS A 60 -10.28 5.49 -24.07
N VAL A 61 -9.04 5.67 -23.62
CA VAL A 61 -8.03 6.54 -24.25
C VAL A 61 -6.95 5.74 -24.98
N ARG A 62 -7.23 4.47 -25.30
CA ARG A 62 -6.30 3.54 -25.98
C ARG A 62 -4.96 3.38 -25.27
N LYS A 63 -4.95 3.45 -23.94
CA LYS A 63 -3.77 3.20 -23.10
C LYS A 63 -3.96 1.93 -22.27
N HIS A 64 -2.85 1.26 -21.97
CA HIS A 64 -2.80 0.09 -21.11
C HIS A 64 -1.55 0.15 -20.24
N ILE A 65 -1.68 -0.25 -18.98
CA ILE A 65 -0.57 -0.34 -18.03
C ILE A 65 -0.34 -1.79 -17.64
N THR A 66 0.94 -2.16 -17.54
CA THR A 66 1.40 -3.50 -17.18
C THR A 66 1.95 -3.52 -15.77
N ASP A 67 2.78 -2.52 -15.41
CA ASP A 67 3.21 -2.31 -14.04
C ASP A 67 2.71 -0.98 -13.52
N LEU A 68 1.87 -1.05 -12.49
CA LEU A 68 1.30 0.10 -11.83
C LEU A 68 2.35 1.11 -11.36
N TYR A 69 3.50 0.64 -10.86
CA TYR A 69 4.51 1.53 -10.26
C TYR A 69 5.32 2.25 -11.32
N GLU A 70 5.78 1.53 -12.34
CA GLU A 70 6.55 2.12 -13.43
C GLU A 70 5.68 3.00 -14.33
N ASP A 71 4.50 2.51 -14.72
CA ASP A 71 3.67 3.20 -15.71
C ASP A 71 2.97 4.45 -15.15
N LEU A 72 2.82 4.57 -13.83
CA LEU A 72 2.29 5.78 -13.19
C LEU A 72 3.39 6.77 -12.76
N ARG A 73 4.67 6.36 -12.76
CA ARG A 73 5.80 7.16 -12.24
C ARG A 73 5.99 8.48 -12.98
N ASP A 74 5.75 8.49 -14.28
CA ASP A 74 5.92 9.66 -15.14
C ASP A 74 4.73 10.63 -15.08
N GLY A 75 3.65 10.28 -14.37
CA GLY A 75 2.47 11.12 -14.16
C GLY A 75 1.50 11.21 -15.35
N HIS A 76 1.93 10.94 -16.59
CA HIS A 76 1.07 11.05 -17.78
C HIS A 76 -0.15 10.12 -17.78
N ASN A 77 0.02 8.88 -17.32
CA ASN A 77 -1.07 7.91 -17.22
C ASN A 77 -2.03 8.26 -16.09
N LEU A 78 -1.50 8.83 -15.00
CA LEU A 78 -2.33 9.34 -13.91
C LEU A 78 -3.18 10.52 -14.35
N ILE A 79 -2.60 11.48 -15.07
CA ILE A 79 -3.35 12.60 -15.66
C ILE A 79 -4.43 12.08 -16.61
N SER A 80 -4.09 11.16 -17.51
CA SER A 80 -5.05 10.58 -18.46
C SER A 80 -6.21 9.88 -17.76
N LEU A 81 -5.93 9.17 -16.66
CA LEU A 81 -6.95 8.53 -15.84
C LEU A 81 -7.89 9.58 -15.21
N LEU A 82 -7.34 10.67 -14.66
CA LEU A 82 -8.13 11.74 -14.05
C LEU A 82 -9.00 12.48 -15.07
N GLU A 83 -8.50 12.69 -16.29
CA GLU A 83 -9.29 13.27 -17.38
C GLU A 83 -10.47 12.37 -17.75
N VAL A 84 -10.25 11.05 -17.86
CA VAL A 84 -11.34 10.10 -18.16
C VAL A 84 -12.37 10.03 -17.02
N LEU A 85 -11.93 10.16 -15.77
CA LEU A 85 -12.81 10.08 -14.60
C LEU A 85 -13.61 11.37 -14.38
N SER A 86 -12.99 12.52 -14.62
CA SER A 86 -13.61 13.83 -14.38
C SER A 86 -14.26 14.45 -15.62
N GLY A 87 -13.91 13.97 -16.81
CA GLY A 87 -14.27 14.59 -18.09
C GLY A 87 -13.56 15.91 -18.37
N VAL A 88 -12.62 16.33 -17.51
CA VAL A 88 -11.91 17.62 -17.61
C VAL A 88 -10.49 17.38 -18.12
N THR A 89 -10.05 18.17 -19.08
CA THR A 89 -8.66 18.15 -19.58
C THR A 89 -7.71 18.83 -18.59
N LEU A 90 -6.60 18.18 -18.27
CA LEU A 90 -5.61 18.68 -17.31
C LEU A 90 -4.33 19.15 -18.03
N PRO A 91 -3.60 20.12 -17.46
CA PRO A 91 -2.32 20.54 -18.03
C PRO A 91 -1.29 19.40 -17.95
N ARG A 92 -0.44 19.30 -18.97
CA ARG A 92 0.59 18.26 -19.11
C ARG A 92 1.91 18.89 -19.52
N GLU A 93 2.90 18.77 -18.66
CA GLU A 93 4.27 19.17 -18.96
C GLU A 93 4.90 18.19 -19.93
N LYS A 94 5.44 18.73 -21.03
CA LYS A 94 6.13 17.96 -22.07
C LYS A 94 7.63 18.05 -21.85
N GLY A 95 8.20 17.04 -21.20
CA GLY A 95 9.65 16.98 -21.02
C GLY A 95 10.12 15.65 -20.43
N ARG A 96 11.37 15.28 -20.75
CA ARG A 96 11.95 13.99 -20.32
C ARG A 96 12.67 14.05 -18.97
N MET A 97 13.00 15.25 -18.51
CA MET A 97 13.70 15.47 -17.23
C MET A 97 12.85 15.07 -16.03
N ARG A 98 13.52 14.67 -14.93
CA ARG A 98 12.87 14.30 -13.66
C ARG A 98 11.91 15.39 -13.16
N PHE A 99 12.28 16.66 -13.33
CA PHE A 99 11.45 17.80 -12.93
C PHE A 99 10.06 17.76 -13.58
N HIS A 100 9.97 17.53 -14.90
CA HIS A 100 8.69 17.46 -15.61
C HIS A 100 7.82 16.28 -15.15
N ARG A 101 8.44 15.13 -14.87
CA ARG A 101 7.72 13.95 -14.35
C ARG A 101 7.11 14.25 -12.98
N LEU A 102 7.90 14.83 -12.08
CA LEU A 102 7.43 15.24 -10.76
C LEU A 102 6.32 16.28 -10.87
N GLN A 103 6.45 17.25 -11.78
CA GLN A 103 5.42 18.26 -12.02
C GLN A 103 4.11 17.64 -12.51
N ASN A 104 4.16 16.70 -13.45
CA ASN A 104 2.97 15.98 -13.94
C ASN A 104 2.29 15.18 -12.82
N VAL A 105 3.07 14.54 -11.94
CA VAL A 105 2.53 13.86 -10.76
C VAL A 105 1.90 14.88 -9.81
N GLN A 106 2.55 16.01 -9.56
CA GLN A 106 2.06 17.06 -8.67
C GLN A 106 0.72 17.63 -9.14
N ILE A 107 0.59 17.96 -10.43
CA ILE A 107 -0.67 18.42 -11.05
C ILE A 107 -1.81 17.43 -10.78
N ALA A 108 -1.55 16.14 -10.97
CA ALA A 108 -2.55 15.11 -10.73
C ALA A 108 -2.95 15.00 -9.24
N LEU A 109 -1.97 15.10 -8.33
CA LEU A 109 -2.22 15.08 -6.89
C LEU A 109 -2.98 16.32 -6.42
N ASP A 110 -2.66 17.50 -6.93
CA ASP A 110 -3.36 18.75 -6.60
C ASP A 110 -4.80 18.71 -7.09
N PHE A 111 -5.04 18.19 -8.30
CA PHE A 111 -6.39 17.97 -8.80
C PHE A 111 -7.18 17.00 -7.93
N LEU A 112 -6.57 15.89 -7.52
CA LEU A 112 -7.17 14.94 -6.60
C LEU A 112 -7.48 15.59 -5.25
N LYS A 113 -6.59 16.40 -4.69
CA LYS A 113 -6.79 17.08 -3.41
C LYS A 113 -7.94 18.08 -3.48
N GLN A 114 -8.00 18.89 -4.54
CA GLN A 114 -9.09 19.85 -4.77
C GLN A 114 -10.44 19.15 -4.92
N ARG A 115 -10.49 18.05 -5.68
CA ARG A 115 -11.71 17.25 -5.87
C ARG A 115 -12.09 16.46 -4.63
N GLN A 116 -11.12 15.93 -3.90
CA GLN A 116 -11.38 15.19 -2.67
C GLN A 116 -11.95 16.11 -1.59
N VAL A 117 -11.40 17.31 -1.40
CA VAL A 117 -11.95 18.28 -0.44
C VAL A 117 -13.40 18.67 -0.80
N SER A 118 -13.75 18.69 -2.09
CA SER A 118 -15.12 18.96 -2.55
C SER A 118 -16.04 17.74 -2.54
N ASP A 119 -15.51 16.51 -2.53
CA ASP A 119 -16.24 15.26 -2.74
C ASP A 119 -16.12 14.25 -1.57
N LEU A 120 -15.46 14.64 -0.47
CA LEU A 120 -15.41 13.92 0.82
C LEU A 120 -16.80 13.66 1.44
N LYS A 121 -17.87 14.17 0.81
CA LYS A 121 -19.26 13.85 1.15
C LYS A 121 -19.86 12.64 0.39
N GLY A 122 -19.21 12.03 -0.63
CA GLY A 122 -19.98 11.04 -1.41
C GLY A 122 -19.34 10.00 -2.36
N ARG A 123 -18.02 9.92 -2.63
CA ARG A 123 -17.53 8.92 -3.63
C ARG A 123 -16.36 8.02 -3.24
N ASN A 124 -16.61 6.71 -3.38
CA ASN A 124 -15.74 5.56 -3.08
C ASN A 124 -14.56 5.36 -4.05
N VAL A 125 -14.53 6.10 -5.17
CA VAL A 125 -13.56 5.90 -6.25
C VAL A 125 -12.18 6.45 -5.88
N TYR A 126 -12.13 7.64 -5.28
CA TYR A 126 -10.89 8.27 -4.82
C TYR A 126 -10.35 7.62 -3.53
N SER A 127 -11.21 6.98 -2.72
CA SER A 127 -10.78 6.29 -1.49
C SER A 127 -9.92 5.06 -1.78
N SER A 128 -10.19 4.35 -2.87
CA SER A 128 -9.38 3.21 -3.32
C SER A 128 -7.98 3.67 -3.78
N PHE A 129 -7.91 4.82 -4.46
CA PHE A 129 -6.65 5.46 -4.88
C PHE A 129 -5.82 5.91 -3.67
N ILE A 130 -6.46 6.51 -2.66
CA ILE A 130 -5.81 7.03 -1.43
C ILE A 130 -5.36 5.87 -0.51
N ARG A 131 -6.13 4.80 -0.39
CA ARG A 131 -5.71 3.60 0.38
C ARG A 131 -4.46 2.95 -0.20
N LEU A 132 -4.31 2.97 -1.52
CA LEU A 132 -3.09 2.52 -2.18
C LEU A 132 -1.91 3.47 -1.94
N GLN A 133 -2.16 4.77 -1.71
CA GLN A 133 -1.11 5.66 -1.25
C GLN A 133 -0.61 5.31 0.16
N THR A 134 -1.49 4.87 1.06
CA THR A 134 -1.09 4.49 2.42
C THR A 134 -0.27 3.19 2.45
N VAL A 135 -0.48 2.30 1.48
CA VAL A 135 0.24 1.02 1.39
C VAL A 135 1.50 1.11 0.52
N SER A 136 1.53 1.95 -0.52
CA SER A 136 2.57 1.86 -1.56
C SER A 136 3.33 3.14 -1.90
N VAL A 137 2.86 4.33 -1.52
CA VAL A 137 3.63 5.58 -1.78
C VAL A 137 4.89 5.67 -0.90
N ARG A 138 5.00 4.85 0.15
CA ARG A 138 6.27 4.71 0.89
C ARG A 138 7.38 4.00 0.09
N PHE A 139 7.04 3.30 -0.99
CA PHE A 139 7.99 2.56 -1.82
C PHE A 139 8.27 3.23 -3.18
N CYS A 140 7.30 3.92 -3.78
CA CYS A 140 7.44 4.41 -5.15
C CYS A 140 8.18 5.77 -5.27
N PHE A 141 8.40 6.48 -4.17
CA PHE A 141 9.00 7.83 -4.16
C PHE A 141 10.28 7.96 -3.29
N ARG A 142 10.93 6.85 -2.93
CA ARG A 142 12.29 6.87 -2.39
C ARG A 142 13.32 6.60 -3.48
#